data_AF-A0A922S5P8-F1
#
_entry.id   AF-A0A922S5P8-F1
#
_cell.length_a   1.000
_cell.length_b   1.000
_cell.length_c   1.000
_cell.angle_alpha   90.00
_cell.angle_beta   90.00
_cell.angle_gamma   90.00
#
_symmetry.space_group_name_H-M   'P 1'
#
loop_
_entity.id
_entity.type
_entity.pdbx_description
1 polymer ?
#
loop_
_entity_poly.entity_id
_entity_poly.type
_entity_poly.pdbx_seq_one_letter_code
_entity_poly.pdbx_strand_id
1 'polypeptide(L)'
;MKLVNILNLIKSGDKIPVGILSNRPATKEVRKVGHRRLVITRREDYPFSQGFSVSLHEVAAAGLRLRQFDTRLLKLYSLRFLDLSANLLETIPQEVQYLNVAHLCLCKNRITQWPSISESSPLTKTLELIDLSSNNLTWLPDDFWVLTNLRNVNLSNNRLRGVPVAFLHKSDRLSVLILNDNKLDSLPSILPSRQLNQLVVYNNPFLPSDLVVKPSDVALTLLSCASTSFLRSNWYPCLESILPWSLRIRLAVFRTCLCCRLRCGVNPYRILVSYKSWMNISCDRQSPPNILAYLCSERCLTTFSSNTWKYALD
;
A
#
# COMPACT_ATOMS: atom_id res chain seq x y z
N MET A 1 27.43 3.81 6.20
CA MET A 1 26.98 4.85 5.23
C MET A 1 25.90 5.68 5.92
N LYS A 2 26.05 7.00 6.03
CA LYS A 2 25.18 7.86 6.88
C LYS A 2 23.75 7.91 6.32
N LEU A 3 22.72 7.97 7.18
CA LEU A 3 21.28 8.12 6.81
C LEU A 3 21.04 9.26 5.80
N VAL A 4 21.92 10.27 5.84
CA VAL A 4 21.96 11.42 4.92
C VAL A 4 22.20 10.99 3.46
N ASN A 5 22.98 9.94 3.21
CA ASN A 5 23.24 9.44 1.85
C ASN A 5 22.02 8.73 1.25
N ILE A 6 21.21 8.06 2.08
CA ILE A 6 19.95 7.42 1.65
C ILE A 6 18.91 8.49 1.31
N LEU A 7 18.80 9.53 2.14
CA LEU A 7 17.91 10.68 1.88
C LEU A 7 18.33 11.47 0.63
N ASN A 8 19.63 11.55 0.33
CA ASN A 8 20.13 12.18 -0.91
C ASN A 8 19.86 11.31 -2.15
N LEU A 9 19.98 9.98 -2.05
CA LEU A 9 19.60 9.04 -3.13
C LEU A 9 18.10 9.07 -3.43
N ILE A 10 17.25 9.24 -2.41
CA ILE A 10 15.80 9.36 -2.57
C ILE A 10 15.40 10.70 -3.22
N LYS A 11 16.16 11.78 -2.96
CA LYS A 11 15.93 13.09 -3.60
C LYS A 11 16.41 13.16 -5.05
N SER A 12 17.38 12.33 -5.47
CA SER A 12 17.93 12.36 -6.84
C SER A 12 17.16 11.50 -7.85
N GLY A 13 16.22 10.65 -7.41
CA GLY A 13 15.46 9.77 -8.30
C GLY A 13 16.28 8.60 -8.87
N ASP A 14 17.47 8.35 -8.35
CA ASP A 14 18.32 7.25 -8.78
C ASP A 14 17.85 5.89 -8.23
N LYS A 15 18.10 4.83 -9.00
CA LYS A 15 17.77 3.45 -8.64
C LYS A 15 18.36 3.09 -7.29
N ILE A 16 17.50 2.80 -6.30
CA ILE A 16 17.91 2.36 -4.96
C ILE A 16 18.37 0.90 -5.05
N PRO A 17 19.65 0.56 -4.75
CA PRO A 17 20.08 -0.82 -4.66
C PRO A 17 19.32 -1.55 -3.55
N VAL A 18 18.78 -2.73 -3.88
CA VAL A 18 17.87 -3.56 -3.07
C VAL A 18 18.44 -3.93 -1.69
N GLY A 19 19.74 -3.69 -1.43
CA GLY A 19 20.42 -3.95 -0.15
C GLY A 19 20.54 -2.76 0.83
N ILE A 20 20.06 -1.54 0.52
CA ILE A 20 20.36 -0.35 1.36
C ILE A 20 19.36 -0.11 2.50
N LEU A 21 18.14 -0.66 2.43
CA LEU A 21 17.14 -0.54 3.50
C LEU A 21 17.49 -1.37 4.76
N SER A 22 18.59 -2.15 4.74
CA SER A 22 18.98 -3.05 5.84
C SER A 22 20.20 -2.62 6.66
N ASN A 23 20.82 -1.47 6.38
CA ASN A 23 22.06 -1.09 7.06
C ASN A 23 21.85 -0.43 8.43
N ARG A 24 22.09 -1.21 9.49
CA ARG A 24 22.29 -0.76 10.88
C ARG A 24 23.44 0.26 10.98
N PRO A 25 23.31 1.35 11.77
CA PRO A 25 24.48 2.06 12.25
C PRO A 25 25.10 1.30 13.43
N ALA A 26 26.41 1.06 13.35
CA ALA A 26 27.22 0.66 14.49
C ALA A 26 27.48 1.85 15.43
N THR A 27 27.46 1.54 16.72
CA THR A 27 28.14 2.16 17.88
C THR A 27 27.79 3.58 18.34
N LYS A 28 27.33 3.59 19.61
CA LYS A 28 27.57 4.53 20.74
C LYS A 28 27.09 5.99 20.63
N GLU A 29 26.53 6.44 21.76
CA GLU A 29 26.08 7.79 22.13
C GLU A 29 24.61 8.14 21.82
N VAL A 30 23.86 8.46 22.88
CA VAL A 30 22.66 9.29 22.82
C VAL A 30 23.12 10.69 22.44
N ARG A 31 23.09 11.02 21.14
CA ARG A 31 23.31 12.40 20.70
C ARG A 31 21.96 13.10 20.66
N LYS A 32 21.76 14.10 21.52
CA LYS A 32 20.82 15.20 21.21
C LYS A 32 21.38 15.92 19.98
N VAL A 33 21.05 15.41 18.78
CA VAL A 33 21.45 16.04 17.52
C VAL A 33 20.50 17.22 17.26
N GLY A 34 20.66 18.30 18.01
CA GLY A 34 19.88 19.54 17.88
C GLY A 34 18.48 19.50 18.53
N HIS A 35 17.90 20.70 18.73
CA HIS A 35 16.63 20.90 19.44
C HIS A 35 15.38 20.31 18.74
N ARG A 36 15.53 19.74 17.53
CA ARG A 36 14.41 19.25 16.70
C ARG A 36 14.48 17.75 16.40
N ARG A 37 15.52 17.04 16.84
CA ARG A 37 15.70 15.60 16.58
C ARG A 37 15.99 14.85 17.87
N LEU A 38 15.22 13.79 18.11
CA LEU A 38 15.36 12.91 19.25
C LEU A 38 15.68 11.49 18.76
N VAL A 39 16.82 10.96 19.17
CA VAL A 39 17.22 9.57 18.89
C VAL A 39 17.35 8.84 20.21
N ILE A 40 16.55 7.78 20.38
CA ILE A 40 16.46 6.98 21.59
C ILE A 40 17.04 5.61 21.26
N THR A 41 18.18 5.28 21.87
CA THR A 41 18.91 4.02 21.62
C THR A 41 18.71 2.99 22.71
N ARG A 42 18.34 3.44 23.92
CA ARG A 42 18.04 2.57 25.07
C ARG A 42 16.62 2.83 25.55
N ARG A 43 15.97 1.77 26.04
CA ARG A 43 14.58 1.85 26.51
C ARG A 43 14.42 2.77 27.72
N GLU A 44 15.41 2.80 28.62
CA GLU A 44 15.43 3.66 29.81
C GLU A 44 15.41 5.16 29.48
N ASP A 45 15.95 5.54 28.32
CA ASP A 45 15.99 6.94 27.85
C ASP A 45 14.67 7.37 27.17
N TYR A 46 13.72 6.44 27.02
CA TYR A 46 12.44 6.75 26.42
C TYR A 46 11.62 7.66 27.35
N PRO A 47 11.03 8.77 26.87
CA PRO A 47 10.46 9.81 27.73
C PRO A 47 9.09 9.41 28.29
N PHE A 48 9.06 8.43 29.20
CA PHE A 48 7.83 8.01 29.87
C PHE A 48 7.29 9.11 30.78
N SER A 49 8.13 9.75 31.60
CA SER A 49 7.68 10.75 32.58
C SER A 49 7.59 12.19 32.04
N GLN A 50 8.57 12.62 31.25
CA GLN A 50 8.66 14.02 30.78
C GLN A 50 7.84 14.30 29.50
N GLY A 51 7.48 13.25 28.76
CA GLY A 51 6.82 13.38 27.45
C GLY A 51 7.76 13.89 26.35
N PHE A 52 7.20 14.09 25.16
CA PHE A 52 7.95 14.56 24.00
C PHE A 52 7.85 16.08 23.85
N SER A 53 8.94 16.71 23.41
CA SER A 53 8.91 18.13 23.06
C SER A 53 8.14 18.34 21.74
N VAL A 54 7.17 19.26 21.74
CA VAL A 54 6.30 19.54 20.58
C VAL A 54 7.03 20.13 19.37
N SER A 55 8.26 20.65 19.56
CA SER A 55 9.10 21.20 18.49
C SER A 55 9.89 20.13 17.72
N LEU A 56 9.78 18.86 18.11
CA LEU A 56 10.46 17.76 17.45
C LEU A 56 9.96 17.58 16.00
N HIS A 57 10.92 17.53 15.08
CA HIS A 57 10.74 17.22 13.67
C HIS A 57 11.11 15.76 13.38
N GLU A 58 12.00 15.17 14.18
CA GLU A 58 12.43 13.79 13.97
C GLU A 58 12.46 13.04 15.30
N VAL A 59 11.86 11.85 15.32
CA VAL A 59 11.94 10.90 16.43
C VAL A 59 12.37 9.56 15.87
N ALA A 60 13.46 9.02 16.40
CA ALA A 60 13.92 7.66 16.11
C ALA A 60 14.03 6.87 17.42
N ALA A 61 13.24 5.82 17.55
CA ALA A 61 13.11 5.00 18.75
C ALA A 61 13.08 3.50 18.37
N ALA A 62 14.06 3.10 17.56
CA ALA A 62 14.16 1.76 17.02
C ALA A 62 14.74 0.77 18.04
N GLY A 63 14.28 -0.49 18.03
CA GLY A 63 14.92 -1.55 18.83
C GLY A 63 14.63 -1.52 20.33
N LEU A 64 13.64 -0.74 20.78
CA LEU A 64 13.38 -0.50 22.21
C LEU A 64 12.43 -1.51 22.86
N ARG A 65 12.01 -2.54 22.11
CA ARG A 65 11.04 -3.57 22.53
C ARG A 65 9.69 -2.97 22.92
N LEU A 66 9.28 -1.86 22.32
CA LEU A 66 7.97 -1.25 22.56
C LEU A 66 6.87 -2.20 22.09
N ARG A 67 5.87 -2.47 22.94
CA ARG A 67 4.74 -3.37 22.60
C ARG A 67 3.51 -2.61 22.12
N GLN A 68 3.44 -1.31 22.39
CA GLN A 68 2.32 -0.45 22.06
C GLN A 68 2.83 0.83 21.42
N PHE A 69 2.03 1.36 20.50
CA PHE A 69 2.28 2.66 19.90
C PHE A 69 2.07 3.74 20.96
N ASP A 70 3.03 4.64 21.11
CA ASP A 70 2.91 5.75 22.04
C ASP A 70 2.07 6.87 21.43
N THR A 71 0.81 6.95 21.82
CA THR A 71 -0.15 7.94 21.31
C THR A 71 0.25 9.39 21.60
N ARG A 72 1.21 9.63 22.49
CA ARG A 72 1.74 10.99 22.72
C ARG A 72 2.51 11.53 21.51
N LEU A 73 3.05 10.66 20.67
CA LEU A 73 3.68 11.04 19.40
C LEU A 73 2.71 11.72 18.44
N LEU A 74 1.40 11.47 18.58
CA LEU A 74 0.33 12.08 17.77
C LEU A 74 0.19 13.58 18.03
N LYS A 75 0.68 14.08 19.16
CA LYS A 75 0.65 15.51 19.53
C LYS A 75 1.82 16.31 18.95
N LEU A 76 2.73 15.65 18.22
CA LEU A 76 3.92 16.28 17.65
C LEU A 76 3.60 16.82 16.24
N TYR A 77 2.90 17.95 16.18
CA TYR A 77 2.43 18.52 14.91
C TYR A 77 3.53 18.95 13.94
N SER A 78 4.76 19.18 14.44
CA SER A 78 5.94 19.50 13.64
C SER A 78 6.72 18.26 13.17
N LEU A 79 6.33 17.06 13.59
CA LEU A 79 7.05 15.83 13.31
C LEU A 79 7.00 15.51 11.81
N ARG A 80 8.15 15.30 11.20
CA ARG A 80 8.33 14.95 9.78
C ARG A 80 8.90 13.55 9.57
N PHE A 81 9.66 13.04 10.54
CA PHE A 81 10.24 11.70 10.50
C PHE A 81 9.94 10.95 11.79
N LEU A 82 9.35 9.76 11.67
CA LEU A 82 9.10 8.86 12.78
C LEU A 82 9.64 7.47 12.46
N ASP A 83 10.59 6.99 13.26
CA ASP A 83 11.12 5.64 13.18
C ASP A 83 10.84 4.89 14.50
N LEU A 84 9.98 3.89 14.43
CA LEU A 84 9.68 2.93 15.50
C LEU A 84 10.03 1.50 15.05
N SER A 85 11.00 1.33 14.15
CA SER A 85 11.40 0.04 13.62
C SER A 85 11.99 -0.90 14.68
N ALA A 86 12.01 -2.20 14.39
CA ALA A 86 12.58 -3.22 15.26
C ALA A 86 12.01 -3.24 16.70
N ASN A 87 10.74 -2.88 16.86
CA ASN A 87 10.01 -2.97 18.12
C ASN A 87 9.11 -4.23 18.11
N LEU A 88 8.13 -4.28 19.02
CA LEU A 88 7.20 -5.40 19.17
C LEU A 88 5.75 -4.91 19.00
N LEU A 89 5.53 -3.88 18.18
CA LEU A 89 4.20 -3.31 17.95
C LEU A 89 3.32 -4.32 17.22
N GLU A 90 2.19 -4.69 17.80
CA GLU A 90 1.21 -5.61 17.20
C GLU A 90 0.05 -4.88 16.52
N THR A 91 -0.31 -3.71 17.04
CA THR A 91 -1.39 -2.87 16.54
C THR A 91 -0.91 -1.43 16.34
N ILE A 92 -1.47 -0.78 15.34
CA ILE A 92 -1.35 0.66 15.11
C ILE A 92 -2.71 1.29 15.38
N PRO A 93 -2.79 2.30 16.27
CA PRO A 93 -4.06 2.92 16.65
C PRO A 93 -4.69 3.68 15.47
N GLN A 94 -6.02 3.76 15.45
CA GLN A 94 -6.79 4.49 14.42
C GLN A 94 -6.39 5.97 14.34
N GLU A 95 -5.93 6.53 15.45
CA GLU A 95 -5.46 7.90 15.60
C GLU A 95 -4.13 8.17 14.87
N VAL A 96 -3.45 7.15 14.34
CA VAL A 96 -2.27 7.33 13.47
C VAL A 96 -2.59 8.22 12.26
N GLN A 97 -3.87 8.25 11.82
CA GLN A 97 -4.34 9.13 10.77
C GLN A 97 -4.13 10.62 11.10
N TYR A 98 -3.92 11.01 12.35
CA TYR A 98 -3.67 12.40 12.73
C TYR A 98 -2.19 12.80 12.67
N LEU A 99 -1.28 11.87 12.36
CA LEU A 99 0.13 12.20 12.16
C LEU A 99 0.34 13.11 10.94
N ASN A 100 1.32 14.00 11.05
CA ASN A 100 1.73 14.96 10.01
C ASN A 100 3.15 14.68 9.49
N VAL A 101 3.48 13.39 9.36
CA VAL A 101 4.84 12.92 9.03
C VAL A 101 5.02 12.73 7.53
N ALA A 102 6.22 13.02 7.04
CA ALA A 102 6.63 12.72 5.67
C ALA A 102 7.19 11.30 5.53
N HIS A 103 7.87 10.81 6.57
CA HIS A 103 8.48 9.48 6.59
C HIS A 103 8.06 8.72 7.85
N LEU A 104 7.51 7.53 7.66
CA LEU A 104 7.10 6.62 8.72
C LEU A 104 7.76 5.26 8.55
N CYS A 105 8.65 4.90 9.48
CA CYS A 105 9.33 3.62 9.51
C CYS A 105 8.79 2.77 10.67
N LEU A 106 8.12 1.67 10.33
CA LEU A 106 7.51 0.71 11.25
C LEU A 106 7.98 -0.73 10.95
N CYS A 107 9.08 -0.88 10.20
CA CYS A 107 9.57 -2.18 9.79
C CYS A 107 10.06 -3.04 10.97
N LYS A 108 10.07 -4.36 10.80
CA LYS A 108 10.51 -5.32 11.84
C LYS A 108 9.71 -5.20 13.15
N ASN A 109 8.39 -5.02 13.03
CA ASN A 109 7.45 -5.09 14.15
C ASN A 109 6.62 -6.38 14.04
N ARG A 110 5.45 -6.44 14.69
CA ARG A 110 4.52 -7.57 14.64
C ARG A 110 3.14 -7.14 14.15
N ILE A 111 3.07 -6.04 13.40
CA ILE A 111 1.81 -5.39 13.00
C ILE A 111 1.01 -6.35 12.14
N THR A 112 -0.23 -6.63 12.52
CA THR A 112 -1.12 -7.55 11.80
C THR A 112 -2.07 -6.84 10.84
N GLN A 113 -2.40 -5.57 11.12
CA GLN A 113 -3.29 -4.75 10.31
C GLN A 113 -2.87 -3.28 10.31
N TRP A 114 -3.16 -2.60 9.21
CA TRP A 114 -3.07 -1.14 9.10
C TRP A 114 -4.46 -0.53 9.26
N PRO A 115 -4.64 0.55 10.06
CA PRO A 115 -5.95 1.18 10.26
C PRO A 115 -6.47 1.87 8.99
N SER A 116 -7.80 2.00 8.90
CA SER A 116 -8.47 2.79 7.87
C SER A 116 -8.07 4.27 7.96
N ILE A 117 -7.88 4.95 6.84
CA ILE A 117 -7.46 6.36 6.82
C ILE A 117 -8.52 7.22 6.13
N SER A 118 -8.99 8.26 6.84
CA SER A 118 -9.93 9.23 6.26
C SER A 118 -9.28 10.06 5.15
N GLU A 119 -10.03 10.43 4.11
CA GLU A 119 -9.57 11.36 3.07
C GLU A 119 -9.22 12.75 3.62
N SER A 120 -9.84 13.16 4.73
CA SER A 120 -9.56 14.42 5.41
C SER A 120 -8.35 14.38 6.35
N SER A 121 -7.71 13.22 6.52
CA SER A 121 -6.54 13.03 7.38
C SER A 121 -5.36 13.94 6.96
N PRO A 122 -4.60 14.53 7.90
CA PRO A 122 -3.34 15.20 7.58
C PRO A 122 -2.30 14.24 6.98
N LEU A 123 -2.30 12.98 7.40
CA LEU A 123 -1.38 11.95 6.92
C LEU A 123 -1.51 11.75 5.40
N THR A 124 -2.74 11.83 4.88
CA THR A 124 -3.07 11.70 3.45
C THR A 124 -2.25 12.63 2.56
N LYS A 125 -2.03 13.87 3.00
CA LYS A 125 -1.33 14.90 2.21
C LYS A 125 0.17 14.96 2.48
N THR A 126 0.62 14.33 3.56
CA THR A 126 1.96 14.59 4.12
C THR A 126 2.89 13.39 3.97
N LEU A 127 2.35 12.17 4.08
CA LEU A 127 3.16 10.96 4.02
C LEU A 127 3.68 10.69 2.61
N GLU A 128 5.01 10.67 2.47
CA GLU A 128 5.73 10.40 1.23
C GLU A 128 6.33 8.99 1.21
N LEU A 129 6.80 8.52 2.38
CA LEU A 129 7.43 7.21 2.52
C LEU A 129 6.86 6.47 3.71
N ILE A 130 6.46 5.22 3.46
CA ILE A 130 6.09 4.28 4.51
C ILE A 130 6.85 2.96 4.36
N ASP A 131 7.50 2.53 5.44
CA ASP A 131 8.11 1.21 5.54
C ASP A 131 7.40 0.37 6.59
N LEU A 132 6.65 -0.61 6.12
CA LEU A 132 5.93 -1.62 6.90
C LEU A 132 6.52 -3.02 6.70
N SER A 133 7.74 -3.13 6.16
CA SER A 133 8.35 -4.42 5.86
C SER A 133 8.64 -5.26 7.10
N SER A 134 8.71 -6.58 6.94
CA SER A 134 8.98 -7.51 8.04
C SER A 134 7.96 -7.36 9.18
N ASN A 135 6.68 -7.39 8.84
CA ASN A 135 5.56 -7.40 9.78
C ASN A 135 4.68 -8.64 9.51
N ASN A 136 3.48 -8.69 10.10
CA ASN A 136 2.53 -9.79 9.94
C ASN A 136 1.25 -9.36 9.19
N LEU A 137 1.34 -8.33 8.34
CA LEU A 137 0.18 -7.80 7.61
C LEU A 137 -0.40 -8.86 6.68
N THR A 138 -1.69 -9.16 6.82
CA THR A 138 -2.41 -10.10 5.93
C THR A 138 -3.19 -9.39 4.83
N TRP A 139 -3.62 -8.16 5.10
CA TRP A 139 -4.35 -7.29 4.18
C TRP A 139 -4.12 -5.81 4.54
N LEU A 140 -4.26 -4.93 3.56
CA LEU A 140 -4.33 -3.48 3.75
C LEU A 140 -5.77 -3.01 3.56
N PRO A 141 -6.25 -2.00 4.31
CA PRO A 141 -7.63 -1.55 4.17
C PRO A 141 -7.87 -0.95 2.77
N ASP A 142 -9.11 -1.00 2.30
CA ASP A 142 -9.49 -0.55 0.94
C ASP A 142 -9.19 0.94 0.69
N ASP A 143 -9.08 1.74 1.75
CA ASP A 143 -8.76 3.16 1.71
C ASP A 143 -7.26 3.47 1.94
N PHE A 144 -6.38 2.47 1.95
CA PHE A 144 -4.93 2.68 2.12
C PHE A 144 -4.35 3.68 1.10
N TRP A 145 -4.81 3.63 -0.14
CA TRP A 145 -4.30 4.48 -1.23
C TRP A 145 -4.88 5.89 -1.27
N VAL A 146 -5.71 6.25 -0.29
CA VAL A 146 -6.14 7.63 -0.09
C VAL A 146 -4.98 8.53 0.29
N LEU A 147 -3.86 7.95 0.75
CA LEU A 147 -2.58 8.60 0.97
C LEU A 147 -1.95 9.08 -0.37
N THR A 148 -2.45 10.21 -0.89
CA THR A 148 -2.14 10.70 -2.24
C THR A 148 -0.72 11.23 -2.43
N ASN A 149 -0.01 11.55 -1.35
CA ASN A 149 1.37 12.02 -1.43
C ASN A 149 2.44 10.91 -1.38
N LEU A 150 2.03 9.64 -1.26
CA LEU A 150 2.96 8.52 -1.21
C LEU A 150 3.80 8.41 -2.48
N ARG A 151 5.11 8.21 -2.30
CA ARG A 151 6.10 7.97 -3.35
C ARG A 151 6.73 6.59 -3.21
N ASN A 152 7.00 6.17 -1.98
CA ASN A 152 7.74 4.94 -1.69
C ASN A 152 6.99 4.14 -0.62
N VAL A 153 6.60 2.91 -1.00
CA VAL A 153 5.89 1.99 -0.10
C VAL A 153 6.65 0.68 -0.04
N ASN A 154 7.11 0.32 1.16
CA ASN A 154 7.74 -0.97 1.40
C ASN A 154 6.86 -1.86 2.28
N LEU A 155 6.36 -2.94 1.70
CA LEU A 155 5.50 -3.95 2.31
C LEU A 155 6.13 -5.36 2.25
N SER A 156 7.42 -5.45 1.92
CA SER A 156 8.12 -6.73 1.79
C SER A 156 8.09 -7.55 3.08
N ASN A 157 8.20 -8.87 2.96
CA ASN A 157 8.26 -9.78 4.10
C ASN A 157 7.05 -9.61 5.04
N ASN A 158 5.85 -9.76 4.47
CA ASN A 158 4.58 -9.76 5.16
C ASN A 158 3.78 -11.01 4.76
N ARG A 159 2.47 -11.02 4.98
CA ARG A 159 1.57 -12.13 4.64
C ARG A 159 0.43 -11.66 3.72
N LEU A 160 0.66 -10.61 2.94
CA LEU A 160 -0.35 -10.00 2.09
C LEU A 160 -0.80 -10.99 1.02
N ARG A 161 -2.11 -11.18 0.89
CA ARG A 161 -2.72 -12.04 -0.14
C ARG A 161 -3.14 -11.30 -1.40
N GLY A 162 -3.23 -9.97 -1.33
CA GLY A 162 -3.59 -9.11 -2.44
C GLY A 162 -3.24 -7.66 -2.14
N VAL A 163 -3.44 -6.82 -3.15
CA VAL A 163 -3.28 -5.37 -3.05
C VAL A 163 -4.67 -4.72 -3.18
N PRO A 164 -5.13 -3.89 -2.21
CA PRO A 164 -6.38 -3.17 -2.38
C PRO A 164 -6.28 -2.27 -3.62
N VAL A 165 -7.34 -2.19 -4.42
CA VAL A 165 -7.34 -1.37 -5.66
C VAL A 165 -8.20 -0.13 -5.53
N ALA A 166 -9.05 -0.07 -4.50
CA ALA A 166 -9.84 1.10 -4.22
C ALA A 166 -8.90 2.28 -3.97
N PHE A 167 -9.21 3.41 -4.62
CA PHE A 167 -8.43 4.64 -4.58
C PHE A 167 -6.96 4.54 -5.00
N LEU A 168 -6.47 3.37 -5.46
CA LEU A 168 -5.12 3.23 -5.99
C LEU A 168 -4.87 4.23 -7.12
N HIS A 169 -5.92 4.59 -7.85
CA HIS A 169 -5.86 5.61 -8.89
C HIS A 169 -5.54 7.04 -8.38
N LYS A 170 -5.68 7.33 -7.07
CA LYS A 170 -5.36 8.64 -6.47
C LYS A 170 -3.91 8.76 -6.03
N SER A 171 -3.17 7.65 -5.95
CA SER A 171 -1.76 7.63 -5.56
C SER A 171 -0.88 7.87 -6.80
N ASP A 172 -0.98 9.07 -7.37
CA ASP A 172 -0.32 9.42 -8.64
C ASP A 172 1.16 9.75 -8.49
N ARG A 173 1.61 9.99 -7.26
CA ARG A 173 3.02 10.21 -6.92
C ARG A 173 3.77 8.93 -6.61
N LEU A 174 3.08 7.79 -6.56
CA LEU A 174 3.69 6.51 -6.24
C LEU A 174 4.72 6.15 -7.31
N SER A 175 5.96 5.95 -6.90
CA SER A 175 7.09 5.69 -7.77
C SER A 175 7.69 4.31 -7.50
N VAL A 176 7.74 3.90 -6.22
CA VAL A 176 8.33 2.64 -5.79
C VAL A 176 7.36 1.87 -4.90
N LEU A 177 7.07 0.63 -5.30
CA LEU A 177 6.25 -0.30 -4.53
C LEU A 177 6.97 -1.64 -4.36
N ILE A 178 7.27 -2.00 -3.11
CA ILE A 178 8.01 -3.21 -2.75
C ILE A 178 7.07 -4.18 -2.03
N LEU A 179 6.87 -5.36 -2.60
CA LEU A 179 5.90 -6.39 -2.20
C LEU A 179 6.51 -7.81 -2.19
N ASN A 180 7.83 -7.97 -2.37
CA ASN A 180 8.46 -9.29 -2.31
C ASN A 180 8.25 -9.99 -0.96
N ASP A 181 8.39 -11.31 -0.95
CA ASP A 181 8.24 -12.14 0.25
C ASP A 181 6.86 -11.95 0.91
N ASN A 182 5.80 -12.11 0.12
CA ASN A 182 4.41 -12.06 0.58
C ASN A 182 3.66 -13.35 0.18
N LYS A 183 2.33 -13.29 0.15
CA LYS A 183 1.44 -14.39 -0.26
C LYS A 183 0.53 -13.96 -1.41
N LEU A 184 1.01 -13.06 -2.27
CA LEU A 184 0.25 -12.56 -3.42
C LEU A 184 0.07 -13.69 -4.43
N ASP A 185 -1.18 -13.94 -4.79
CA ASP A 185 -1.55 -14.92 -5.82
C ASP A 185 -1.62 -14.30 -7.23
N SER A 186 -1.78 -12.98 -7.29
CA SER A 186 -1.98 -12.20 -8.50
C SER A 186 -1.74 -10.71 -8.22
N LEU A 187 -1.53 -9.92 -9.27
CA LEU A 187 -1.50 -8.46 -9.20
C LEU A 187 -2.75 -7.85 -9.83
N PRO A 188 -3.33 -6.77 -9.29
CA PRO A 188 -4.45 -6.10 -9.94
C PRO A 188 -4.04 -5.42 -11.26
N SER A 189 -4.93 -5.44 -12.25
CA SER A 189 -4.68 -4.91 -13.60
C SER A 189 -4.35 -3.43 -13.70
N ILE A 190 -4.61 -2.65 -12.65
CA ILE A 190 -4.30 -1.22 -12.61
C ILE A 190 -2.83 -0.94 -12.25
N LEU A 191 -2.15 -1.84 -11.53
CA LEU A 191 -0.73 -1.66 -11.18
C LEU A 191 0.20 -1.56 -12.40
N PRO A 192 0.11 -2.44 -13.41
CA PRO A 192 0.95 -2.33 -14.61
C PRO A 192 0.78 -1.01 -15.35
N SER A 193 -0.45 -0.48 -15.40
CA SER A 193 -0.73 0.80 -16.07
C SER A 193 -0.17 2.02 -15.34
N ARG A 194 0.37 1.84 -14.13
CA ARG A 194 1.03 2.91 -13.38
C ARG A 194 2.47 2.99 -13.87
N GLN A 195 2.94 4.18 -14.19
CA GLN A 195 4.34 4.45 -14.54
C GLN A 195 5.24 4.39 -13.28
N LEU A 196 5.19 3.27 -12.55
CA LEU A 196 6.07 3.03 -11.43
C LEU A 196 7.50 2.93 -11.94
N ASN A 197 8.42 3.63 -11.28
CA ASN A 197 9.84 3.49 -11.55
C ASN A 197 10.34 2.12 -11.10
N GLN A 198 9.74 1.55 -10.06
CA GLN A 198 10.12 0.24 -9.54
C GLN A 198 8.95 -0.48 -8.87
N LEU A 199 8.72 -1.73 -9.28
CA LEU A 199 7.82 -2.65 -8.60
C LEU A 199 8.56 -3.96 -8.29
N VAL A 200 8.62 -4.35 -7.01
CA VAL A 200 9.38 -5.52 -6.56
C VAL A 200 8.42 -6.56 -6.01
N VAL A 201 8.36 -7.76 -6.60
CA VAL A 201 7.32 -8.75 -6.29
C VAL A 201 7.81 -10.21 -6.24
N TYR A 202 9.12 -10.45 -6.32
CA TYR A 202 9.69 -11.81 -6.21
C TYR A 202 9.30 -12.51 -4.89
N ASN A 203 9.43 -13.83 -4.81
CA ASN A 203 9.03 -14.65 -3.66
C ASN A 203 7.54 -14.47 -3.28
N ASN A 204 6.65 -14.51 -4.28
CA ASN A 204 5.21 -14.58 -4.10
C ASN A 204 4.64 -15.81 -4.82
N PRO A 205 3.62 -16.48 -4.26
CA PRO A 205 3.02 -17.67 -4.85
C PRO A 205 2.03 -17.30 -5.97
N PHE A 206 2.51 -16.66 -7.04
CA PHE A 206 1.66 -16.29 -8.17
C PHE A 206 1.03 -17.52 -8.82
N LEU A 207 -0.28 -17.50 -8.99
CA LEU A 207 -1.04 -18.56 -9.64
C LEU A 207 -0.68 -18.59 -11.13
N PRO A 208 -0.72 -19.77 -11.78
CA PRO A 208 -0.40 -19.90 -13.19
C PRO A 208 -1.54 -19.33 -14.07
N SER A 209 -1.21 -18.88 -15.28
CA SER A 209 -2.09 -18.05 -16.12
C SER A 209 -3.28 -18.81 -16.73
N ASP A 210 -3.19 -20.13 -16.77
CA ASP A 210 -4.19 -21.08 -17.24
C ASP A 210 -5.33 -21.31 -16.23
N LEU A 211 -5.19 -20.80 -15.00
CA LEU A 211 -6.25 -20.87 -14.00
C LEU A 211 -7.34 -19.81 -14.26
N VAL A 212 -8.48 -20.25 -14.81
CA VAL A 212 -9.68 -19.41 -14.93
C VAL A 212 -10.42 -19.37 -13.59
N VAL A 213 -10.50 -18.17 -12.98
CA VAL A 213 -11.22 -17.98 -11.72
C VAL A 213 -12.70 -17.68 -12.00
N LYS A 214 -13.56 -18.68 -11.83
CA LYS A 214 -15.00 -18.56 -12.06
C LYS A 214 -15.64 -17.43 -11.22
N PRO A 215 -16.78 -16.87 -11.65
CA PRO A 215 -17.53 -15.92 -10.83
C PRO A 215 -17.79 -16.54 -9.46
N SER A 216 -17.76 -15.71 -8.42
CA SER A 216 -18.04 -16.18 -7.06
C SER A 216 -19.48 -16.69 -6.98
N ASP A 217 -19.75 -17.77 -6.25
CA ASP A 217 -21.11 -18.31 -6.07
C ASP A 217 -21.99 -17.45 -5.14
N VAL A 218 -21.86 -16.12 -5.23
CA VAL A 218 -22.62 -15.17 -4.44
C VAL A 218 -24.04 -15.11 -5.00
N ALA A 219 -25.02 -15.49 -4.18
CA ALA A 219 -26.43 -15.35 -4.52
C ALA A 219 -26.72 -13.91 -4.97
N LEU A 220 -27.30 -13.78 -6.17
CA LEU A 220 -27.75 -12.49 -6.69
C LEU A 220 -28.90 -11.99 -5.83
N THR A 221 -28.62 -11.01 -4.97
CA THR A 221 -29.64 -10.29 -4.22
C THR A 221 -30.23 -9.16 -5.05
N LEU A 222 -31.47 -8.76 -4.76
CA LEU A 222 -32.07 -7.58 -5.38
C LEU A 222 -31.17 -6.34 -5.22
N LEU A 223 -30.54 -6.18 -4.05
CA LEU A 223 -29.57 -5.12 -3.80
C LEU A 223 -28.37 -5.19 -4.75
N SER A 224 -27.84 -6.39 -5.00
CA SER A 224 -26.72 -6.59 -5.92
C SER A 224 -27.07 -6.26 -7.38
N CYS A 225 -28.27 -6.63 -7.81
CA CYS A 225 -28.81 -6.33 -9.13
C CYS A 225 -29.09 -4.83 -9.30
N ALA A 226 -29.75 -4.20 -8.31
CA ALA A 226 -30.01 -2.77 -8.29
C ALA A 226 -28.70 -1.96 -8.30
N SER A 227 -27.71 -2.35 -7.49
CA SER A 227 -26.38 -1.72 -7.47
C SER A 227 -25.68 -1.83 -8.82
N THR A 228 -25.75 -2.99 -9.46
CA THR A 228 -25.18 -3.22 -10.80
C THR A 228 -25.86 -2.38 -11.87
N SER A 229 -27.19 -2.29 -11.82
CA SER A 229 -27.97 -1.46 -12.74
C SER A 229 -27.65 0.03 -12.58
N PHE A 230 -27.55 0.50 -11.33
CA PHE A 230 -27.16 1.87 -11.01
C PHE A 230 -25.77 2.22 -11.57
N LEU A 231 -24.78 1.33 -11.38
CA LEU A 231 -23.42 1.51 -11.87
C LEU A 231 -23.32 1.54 -13.40
N ARG A 232 -24.16 0.76 -14.10
CA ARG A 232 -24.18 0.68 -15.57
C ARG A 232 -24.94 1.85 -16.20
N SER A 233 -25.93 2.42 -15.52
CA SER A 233 -26.86 3.42 -16.06
C SER A 233 -26.43 4.88 -15.79
N ASN A 234 -25.13 5.20 -15.94
CA ASN A 234 -24.49 6.50 -15.67
C ASN A 234 -24.08 6.74 -14.20
N TRP A 235 -23.02 6.05 -13.76
CA TRP A 235 -22.14 6.61 -12.73
C TRP A 235 -21.53 7.92 -13.25
N TYR A 236 -22.08 9.06 -12.85
CA TYR A 236 -21.46 10.35 -13.14
C TYR A 236 -20.30 10.62 -12.16
N PRO A 237 -19.13 11.09 -12.65
CA PRO A 237 -18.03 11.52 -11.77
C PRO A 237 -18.46 12.54 -10.70
N CYS A 238 -19.50 13.34 -10.96
CA CYS A 238 -20.04 14.31 -10.01
C CYS A 238 -20.75 13.69 -8.79
N LEU A 239 -21.20 12.43 -8.86
CA LEU A 239 -21.80 11.76 -7.72
C LEU A 239 -20.75 11.37 -6.68
N GLU A 240 -19.50 11.14 -7.08
CA GLU A 240 -18.45 10.71 -6.15
C GLU A 240 -18.19 11.74 -5.04
N SER A 241 -18.35 13.04 -5.30
CA SER A 241 -18.19 14.09 -4.30
C SER A 241 -19.38 14.23 -3.33
N ILE A 242 -20.56 13.71 -3.71
CA ILE A 242 -21.81 13.85 -2.94
C ILE A 242 -22.05 12.64 -2.03
N LEU A 243 -21.53 11.47 -2.42
CA LEU A 243 -21.78 10.23 -1.69
C LEU A 243 -21.04 10.16 -0.35
N PRO A 244 -21.65 9.57 0.69
CA PRO A 244 -20.96 9.26 1.95
C PRO A 244 -19.69 8.42 1.72
N TRP A 245 -18.66 8.64 2.54
CA TRP A 245 -17.35 7.99 2.41
C TRP A 245 -17.42 6.46 2.37
N SER A 246 -18.22 5.85 3.24
CA SER A 246 -18.43 4.40 3.28
C SER A 246 -18.98 3.84 1.97
N LEU A 247 -19.88 4.58 1.32
CA LEU A 247 -20.46 4.22 0.03
C LEU A 247 -19.43 4.41 -1.09
N ARG A 248 -18.62 5.47 -1.05
CA ARG A 248 -17.50 5.69 -1.99
C ARG A 248 -16.48 4.55 -1.92
N ILE A 249 -16.07 4.09 -0.73
CA ILE A 249 -15.18 2.93 -0.58
C ILE A 249 -15.78 1.71 -1.28
N ARG A 250 -17.04 1.38 -0.96
CA ARG A 250 -17.74 0.25 -1.57
C ARG A 250 -17.79 0.36 -3.09
N LEU A 251 -17.93 1.58 -3.61
CA LEU A 251 -18.02 1.84 -5.05
C LEU A 251 -16.66 1.84 -5.75
N ALA A 252 -15.59 2.23 -5.04
CA ALA A 252 -14.21 2.18 -5.50
C ALA A 252 -13.68 0.73 -5.60
N VAL A 253 -14.33 -0.22 -4.91
CA VAL A 253 -14.06 -1.66 -5.06
C VAL A 253 -14.69 -2.22 -6.36
N PHE A 254 -15.61 -1.53 -7.04
CA PHE A 254 -16.07 -2.05 -8.33
C PHE A 254 -14.98 -2.00 -9.38
N ARG A 255 -14.88 -3.09 -10.14
CA ARG A 255 -13.79 -3.33 -11.09
C ARG A 255 -14.19 -2.87 -12.48
N THR A 256 -13.24 -2.56 -13.32
CA THR A 256 -13.51 -2.23 -14.73
C THR A 256 -13.39 -3.49 -15.57
N CYS A 257 -14.37 -3.72 -16.45
CA CYS A 257 -14.34 -4.84 -17.39
C CYS A 257 -13.19 -4.65 -18.38
N LEU A 258 -12.33 -5.66 -18.51
CA LEU A 258 -11.22 -5.65 -19.48
C LEU A 258 -11.74 -5.58 -20.92
N CYS A 259 -12.89 -6.21 -21.20
CA CYS A 259 -13.46 -6.31 -22.55
C CYS A 259 -14.21 -5.04 -22.99
N CYS A 260 -15.18 -4.57 -22.20
CA CYS A 260 -16.07 -3.47 -22.60
C CYS A 260 -15.78 -2.14 -21.90
N ARG A 261 -14.79 -2.10 -20.98
CA ARG A 261 -14.38 -0.91 -20.20
C ARG A 261 -15.46 -0.31 -19.29
N LEU A 262 -16.64 -0.91 -19.20
CA LEU A 262 -17.67 -0.54 -18.23
C LEU A 262 -17.34 -1.07 -16.84
N ARG A 263 -17.88 -0.43 -15.79
CA ARG A 263 -17.80 -0.97 -14.43
C ARG A 263 -18.53 -2.31 -14.36
N CYS A 264 -17.82 -3.32 -13.89
CA CYS A 264 -18.37 -4.61 -13.52
C CYS A 264 -19.40 -4.41 -12.40
N GLY A 265 -20.49 -5.16 -12.51
CA GLY A 265 -21.48 -5.25 -11.44
C GLY A 265 -20.98 -6.06 -10.25
N VAL A 266 -21.93 -6.46 -9.41
CA VAL A 266 -21.66 -7.46 -8.39
C VAL A 266 -21.36 -8.78 -9.08
N ASN A 267 -20.26 -9.42 -8.67
CA ASN A 267 -19.82 -10.73 -9.14
C ASN A 267 -19.29 -10.81 -10.60
N PRO A 268 -18.22 -10.07 -10.95
CA PRO A 268 -17.55 -10.26 -12.24
C PRO A 268 -16.85 -11.62 -12.34
N TYR A 269 -16.73 -12.11 -13.57
CA TYR A 269 -15.78 -13.17 -13.92
C TYR A 269 -14.37 -12.68 -13.62
N ARG A 270 -13.53 -13.54 -13.05
CA ARG A 270 -12.14 -13.24 -12.73
C ARG A 270 -11.24 -14.04 -13.67
N ILE A 271 -10.28 -13.36 -14.27
CA ILE A 271 -9.36 -14.02 -15.19
C ILE A 271 -7.94 -13.63 -14.83
N LEU A 272 -7.02 -14.57 -14.99
CA LEU A 272 -5.60 -14.29 -14.93
C LEU A 272 -5.11 -14.05 -16.35
N VAL A 273 -4.43 -12.92 -16.53
CA VAL A 273 -3.82 -12.58 -17.81
C VAL A 273 -2.32 -12.37 -17.61
N SER A 274 -1.54 -12.91 -18.55
CA SER A 274 -0.11 -12.60 -18.62
C SER A 274 0.09 -11.17 -19.11
N TYR A 275 1.17 -10.54 -18.69
CA TYR A 275 1.54 -9.18 -19.07
C TYR A 275 2.88 -9.19 -19.77
N LYS A 276 2.93 -8.52 -20.93
CA LYS A 276 4.00 -8.73 -21.91
C LYS A 276 5.25 -7.89 -21.64
N SER A 277 5.14 -6.71 -21.03
CA SER A 277 6.26 -5.76 -20.93
C SER A 277 6.46 -5.17 -19.54
N TRP A 278 7.09 -5.92 -18.65
CA TRP A 278 7.42 -5.44 -17.30
C TRP A 278 8.83 -4.82 -17.20
N MET A 279 9.12 -3.70 -17.90
CA MET A 279 10.46 -3.11 -17.90
C MET A 279 10.97 -2.68 -16.50
N ASN A 280 10.06 -2.32 -15.59
CA ASN A 280 10.40 -1.80 -14.25
C ASN A 280 10.06 -2.76 -13.10
N ILE A 281 9.79 -4.05 -13.38
CA ILE A 281 9.48 -5.04 -12.35
C ILE A 281 10.67 -5.93 -12.03
N SER A 282 10.97 -6.03 -10.74
CA SER A 282 11.83 -7.07 -10.19
C SER A 282 10.96 -8.24 -9.72
N CYS A 283 10.87 -9.30 -10.53
CA CYS A 283 10.12 -10.53 -10.24
C CYS A 283 10.96 -11.78 -10.53
N ASP A 284 10.50 -12.94 -10.07
CA ASP A 284 11.12 -14.23 -10.36
C ASP A 284 10.94 -14.57 -11.84
N ARG A 285 12.04 -14.75 -12.56
CA ARG A 285 12.03 -15.03 -14.02
C ARG A 285 11.29 -16.31 -14.39
N GLN A 286 11.15 -17.25 -13.44
CA GLN A 286 10.50 -18.55 -13.67
C GLN A 286 8.97 -18.50 -13.43
N SER A 287 8.47 -17.48 -12.73
CA SER A 287 7.07 -17.35 -12.35
C SER A 287 6.66 -15.87 -12.36
N PRO A 288 6.48 -15.26 -13.54
CA PRO A 288 6.10 -13.87 -13.65
C PRO A 288 4.72 -13.63 -13.02
N PRO A 289 4.48 -12.44 -12.46
CA PRO A 289 3.19 -12.14 -11.86
C PRO A 289 2.08 -12.16 -12.91
N ASN A 290 1.03 -12.91 -12.64
CA ASN A 290 -0.19 -12.83 -13.42
C ASN A 290 -1.08 -11.70 -12.91
N ILE A 291 -1.79 -11.09 -13.85
CA ILE A 291 -2.70 -10.00 -13.57
C ILE A 291 -4.10 -10.54 -13.38
N LEU A 292 -4.70 -10.23 -12.23
CA LEU A 292 -6.12 -10.38 -12.01
C LEU A 292 -6.89 -9.27 -12.73
N ALA A 293 -7.60 -9.68 -13.77
CA ALA A 293 -8.54 -8.86 -14.53
C ALA A 293 -9.97 -9.37 -14.39
N TYR A 294 -10.93 -8.55 -14.84
CA TYR A 294 -12.35 -8.79 -14.61
C TYR A 294 -13.16 -8.66 -15.89
N LEU A 295 -14.20 -9.49 -16.03
CA LEU A 295 -15.16 -9.43 -17.13
C LEU A 295 -16.59 -9.38 -16.58
N CYS A 296 -17.42 -8.51 -17.15
CA CYS A 296 -18.72 -8.15 -16.55
C CYS A 296 -19.88 -9.08 -16.93
N SER A 297 -19.70 -9.98 -17.90
CA SER A 297 -20.74 -10.87 -18.41
C SER A 297 -20.12 -12.04 -19.19
N GLU A 298 -20.92 -13.09 -19.38
CA GLU A 298 -20.56 -14.23 -20.23
C GLU A 298 -20.26 -13.79 -21.67
N ARG A 299 -21.03 -12.83 -22.22
CA ARG A 299 -20.73 -12.23 -23.53
C ARG A 299 -19.31 -11.63 -23.57
N CYS A 300 -18.89 -10.91 -22.53
CA CYS A 300 -17.53 -10.37 -22.46
C CYS A 300 -16.47 -11.48 -22.32
N LEU A 301 -16.80 -12.58 -21.63
CA LEU A 301 -15.95 -13.76 -21.55
C LEU A 301 -15.77 -14.42 -22.92
N THR A 302 -16.85 -14.69 -23.65
CA THR A 302 -16.78 -15.27 -25.00
C THR A 302 -16.01 -14.36 -25.96
N THR A 303 -16.23 -13.04 -25.91
CA THR A 303 -15.47 -12.06 -26.71
C THR A 303 -13.98 -12.04 -26.33
N PHE A 304 -13.66 -12.10 -25.04
CA PHE A 304 -12.27 -12.18 -24.57
C PHE A 304 -11.60 -13.48 -25.04
N SER A 305 -12.26 -14.63 -24.83
CA SER A 305 -11.73 -15.95 -25.17
C SER A 305 -11.51 -16.14 -26.67
N SER A 306 -12.35 -15.51 -27.51
CA SER A 306 -12.19 -15.55 -28.98
C SER A 306 -11.03 -14.67 -29.49
N ASN A 307 -10.57 -13.68 -28.72
CA ASN A 307 -9.54 -12.72 -29.13
C ASN A 307 -8.59 -12.34 -27.98
N THR A 308 -8.01 -13.33 -27.31
CA THR A 308 -7.17 -13.10 -26.11
C THR A 308 -5.99 -12.16 -26.38
N TRP A 309 -5.40 -12.22 -27.59
CA TRP A 309 -4.30 -11.37 -28.02
C TRP A 309 -4.64 -9.86 -28.02
N LYS A 310 -5.90 -9.49 -28.28
CA LYS A 310 -6.39 -8.10 -28.30
C LYS A 310 -6.44 -7.49 -26.90
N TYR A 311 -6.53 -8.33 -25.88
CA TYR A 311 -6.65 -7.95 -24.48
C TYR A 311 -5.37 -8.25 -23.69
N ALA A 312 -4.28 -8.59 -24.39
CA ALA A 312 -2.97 -8.61 -23.79
C ALA A 312 -2.70 -7.23 -23.17
N LEU A 313 -2.28 -7.23 -21.92
CA LEU A 313 -1.90 -6.03 -21.23
C LEU A 313 -0.41 -5.80 -21.52
N ASP A 314 -0.13 -4.63 -22.11
CA ASP A 314 1.21 -4.16 -22.49
C ASP A 314 1.72 -3.10 -21.51
#